data_AF-A0A0Q4UQR7-F1
#
_entry.id   AF-A0A0Q4UQR7-F1
#
_cell.length_a   1.000
_cell.length_b   1.000
_cell.length_c   1.000
_cell.angle_alpha   90.00
_cell.angle_beta   90.00
_cell.angle_gamma   90.00
#
_symmetry.space_group_name_H-M   'P 1'
#
loop_
_entity.id
_entity.type
_entity.pdbx_description
1 polymer ?
#
loop_
_entity_poly.entity_id
_entity_poly.type
_entity_poly.pdbx_seq_one_letter_code
_entity_poly.pdbx_strand_id
1 'polypeptide(L)'
;MFESRGKNEDKELELEFRRIMDSTRMRGMAETFRFRIASKQANSAGLQLADLVARPIGTHLLKPDQSNRAWDLIEPRMPKSPRGDIRGYGLKVYP
;
A
#
# COMPACT_ATOMS: atom_id res chain seq x y z
N MET A 1 -2.65 -7.67 -8.09
CA MET A 1 -1.41 -7.67 -8.90
C MET A 1 -0.25 -7.84 -7.96
N PHE A 2 0.70 -8.71 -8.30
CA PHE A 2 1.92 -9.00 -7.54
C PHE A 2 3.14 -8.52 -8.33
N GLU A 3 4.18 -8.05 -7.63
CA GLU A 3 5.44 -7.64 -8.25
C GLU A 3 6.31 -8.86 -8.55
N SER A 4 6.80 -8.98 -9.79
CA SER A 4 7.72 -10.03 -10.23
C SER A 4 9.05 -9.96 -9.50
N ARG A 5 9.56 -11.12 -9.06
CA ARG A 5 10.83 -11.27 -8.34
C ARG A 5 11.85 -12.14 -9.09
N GLY A 6 11.42 -12.79 -10.16
CA GLY A 6 12.25 -13.70 -10.96
C GLY A 6 11.43 -14.90 -11.41
N LYS A 7 11.86 -15.60 -12.47
CA LYS A 7 11.06 -16.67 -13.08
C LYS A 7 10.74 -17.81 -12.10
N ASN A 8 11.67 -18.15 -11.21
CA ASN A 8 11.48 -19.25 -10.27
C ASN A 8 10.54 -18.82 -9.14
N GLU A 9 10.78 -17.64 -8.57
CA GLU A 9 10.00 -17.03 -7.51
C GLU A 9 8.55 -16.78 -7.95
N ASP A 10 8.37 -16.27 -9.17
CA ASP A 10 7.07 -16.01 -9.76
C ASP A 10 6.26 -17.31 -9.94
N LYS A 11 6.94 -18.39 -10.35
CA LYS A 11 6.33 -19.72 -10.53
C LYS A 11 5.97 -20.35 -9.19
N GLU A 12 6.84 -20.25 -8.19
CA GLU A 12 6.57 -20.74 -6.83
C GLU A 12 5.39 -19.98 -6.21
N LEU A 13 5.36 -18.66 -6.35
CA LEU A 13 4.27 -17.82 -5.85
C LEU A 13 2.93 -18.17 -6.53
N GLU A 14 2.93 -18.40 -7.84
CA GLU A 14 1.73 -18.82 -8.55
C GLU A 14 1.23 -20.19 -8.07
N LEU A 15 2.14 -21.14 -7.85
CA LEU A 15 1.80 -22.46 -7.34
C LEU A 15 1.18 -22.39 -5.95
N GLU A 16 1.78 -21.63 -5.04
CA GLU A 16 1.25 -21.42 -3.69
C GLU A 16 -0.10 -20.71 -3.71
N PHE A 17 -0.26 -19.70 -4.56
CA PHE A 17 -1.55 -19.05 -4.74
C PHE A 17 -2.62 -20.07 -5.15
N ARG A 18 -2.34 -20.92 -6.16
CA ARG A 18 -3.28 -21.96 -6.60
C ARG A 18 -3.62 -22.94 -5.46
N ARG A 19 -2.64 -23.37 -4.66
CA ARG A 19 -2.87 -24.24 -3.49
C ARG A 19 -3.82 -23.60 -2.46
N ILE A 20 -3.67 -22.30 -2.21
CA ILE A 20 -4.58 -21.56 -1.32
C ILE A 20 -5.98 -21.52 -1.94
N MET A 21 -6.09 -21.26 -3.24
CA MET A 21 -7.38 -21.21 -3.93
C MET A 21 -8.10 -22.56 -3.96
N ASP A 22 -7.36 -23.67 -4.05
CA ASP A 22 -7.93 -25.04 -4.04
C ASP A 22 -8.43 -25.46 -2.65
N SER A 23 -7.87 -24.87 -1.58
CA SER A 23 -8.17 -25.26 -0.18
C SER A 23 -9.02 -24.24 0.58
N THR A 24 -9.20 -23.03 0.05
CA THR A 24 -9.93 -21.96 0.73
C THR A 24 -11.42 -22.28 0.87
N ARG A 25 -11.97 -22.05 2.05
CA ARG A 25 -13.42 -22.08 2.32
C ARG A 25 -14.04 -20.69 2.29
N MET A 26 -13.27 -19.67 1.93
CA MET A 26 -13.73 -18.29 1.88
C MET A 26 -14.63 -18.08 0.66
N ARG A 27 -15.91 -17.85 0.90
CA ARG A 27 -16.90 -17.63 -0.15
C ARG A 27 -16.54 -16.40 -0.99
N GLY A 28 -16.58 -16.54 -2.32
CA GLY A 28 -16.32 -15.46 -3.28
C GLY A 28 -14.83 -15.15 -3.53
N MET A 29 -13.90 -15.79 -2.81
CA MET A 29 -12.46 -15.53 -2.99
C MET A 29 -12.00 -15.91 -4.40
N ALA A 30 -12.42 -17.09 -4.90
CA ALA A 30 -12.06 -17.59 -6.24
C ALA A 30 -12.64 -16.74 -7.38
N GLU A 31 -13.79 -16.11 -7.16
CA GLU A 31 -14.44 -15.27 -8.16
C GLU A 31 -13.85 -13.85 -8.19
N THR A 32 -13.33 -13.38 -7.05
CA THR A 32 -12.87 -11.99 -6.88
C THR A 32 -11.36 -11.84 -7.11
N PHE A 33 -10.57 -12.86 -6.82
CA PHE A 33 -9.10 -12.78 -6.92
C PHE A 33 -8.58 -13.39 -8.22
N ARG A 34 -8.12 -12.53 -9.15
CA ARG A 34 -7.32 -12.97 -10.30
C ARG A 34 -5.83 -12.80 -10.01
N PHE A 35 -5.10 -13.90 -10.00
CA PHE A 35 -3.64 -13.85 -9.89
C PHE A 35 -3.02 -13.25 -11.14
N ARG A 36 -2.21 -12.21 -10.95
CA ARG A 36 -1.46 -11.53 -12.01
C ARG A 36 -0.15 -11.04 -11.44
N ILE A 37 0.96 -11.47 -12.03
CA ILE A 37 2.30 -10.95 -11.78
C ILE A 37 2.60 -9.90 -12.85
N ALA A 38 3.16 -8.77 -12.42
CA ALA A 38 3.61 -7.69 -13.28
C ALA A 38 5.08 -7.40 -13.01
N SER A 39 5.80 -6.92 -14.02
CA SER A 39 7.18 -6.50 -13.85
C SER A 39 7.30 -5.36 -12.84
N LYS A 40 8.44 -5.24 -12.16
CA LYS A 40 8.70 -4.13 -11.25
C LYS A 40 8.53 -2.76 -11.92
N GLN A 41 8.91 -2.66 -13.20
CA GLN A 41 8.74 -1.45 -14.00
C GLN A 41 7.27 -1.05 -14.14
N ALA A 42 6.34 -2.01 -14.22
CA ALA A 42 4.90 -1.74 -14.28
C ALA A 42 4.38 -1.07 -13.00
N ASN A 43 5.02 -1.31 -11.85
CA ASN A 43 4.67 -0.70 -10.57
C ASN A 43 5.46 0.59 -10.27
N SER A 44 6.34 1.04 -11.17
CA SER A 44 7.20 2.22 -10.96
C SER A 44 6.38 3.48 -10.68
N ALA A 45 5.31 3.72 -11.44
CA ALA A 45 4.44 4.87 -11.23
C ALA A 45 3.73 4.83 -9.87
N GLY A 46 3.26 3.65 -9.44
CA GLY A 46 2.63 3.46 -8.14
C GLY A 46 3.60 3.70 -6.99
N LEU A 47 4.84 3.24 -7.12
CA LEU A 47 5.89 3.48 -6.14
C LEU A 47 6.27 4.96 -6.06
N GLN A 48 6.40 5.64 -7.21
CA GLN A 48 6.66 7.08 -7.26
C GLN A 48 5.53 7.89 -6.60
N LEU A 49 4.27 7.51 -6.84
CA LEU A 49 3.13 8.12 -6.17
C LEU A 49 3.18 7.90 -4.65
N ALA A 50 3.54 6.69 -4.21
CA ALA A 50 3.70 6.40 -2.79
C ALA A 50 4.80 7.28 -2.16
N ASP A 51 5.94 7.44 -2.84
CA ASP A 51 7.05 8.29 -2.38
C ASP A 51 6.66 9.77 -2.30
N LEU A 52 5.87 10.25 -3.26
CA LEU A 52 5.34 11.62 -3.28
C LEU A 52 4.42 11.91 -2.09
N VAL A 53 3.70 10.90 -1.59
CA VAL A 53 2.82 11.03 -0.41
C VAL A 53 3.61 10.83 0.89
N ALA A 54 4.52 9.87 0.93
CA ALA A 54 5.28 9.52 2.13
C ALA A 54 6.25 10.63 2.57
N ARG A 55 6.94 11.28 1.62
CA ARG A 55 7.93 12.32 1.94
C ARG A 55 7.36 13.53 2.70
N PRO A 56 6.22 14.12 2.28
CA PRO A 56 5.58 15.20 3.03
C PRO A 56 5.20 14.80 4.45
N ILE A 57 4.67 13.59 4.64
CA ILE A 57 4.30 13.06 5.98
C ILE A 57 5.55 12.97 6.85
N GLY A 58 6.62 12.35 6.35
CA GLY A 58 7.89 12.22 7.08
C GLY A 58 8.51 13.56 7.43
N THR A 59 8.48 14.53 6.50
CA THR A 59 9.00 15.87 6.74
C THR A 59 8.21 16.61 7.81
N HIS A 60 6.88 16.52 7.78
CA HIS A 60 6.02 17.11 8.81
C HIS A 60 6.32 16.54 10.21
N LEU A 61 6.54 15.22 10.30
CA LEU A 61 6.85 14.56 11.57
C LEU A 61 8.26 14.89 12.11
N LEU A 62 9.25 14.95 11.22
CA LEU A 62 10.66 15.17 11.60
C LEU A 62 11.01 16.65 11.79
N LYS A 63 10.29 17.56 11.12
CA LYS A 63 10.55 19.00 11.11
C LYS A 63 9.23 19.77 11.21
N PRO A 64 8.53 19.71 12.35
CA PRO A 64 7.18 20.25 12.50
C PRO A 64 7.10 21.77 12.29
N ASP A 65 8.17 22.50 12.60
CA ASP A 65 8.22 23.96 12.46
C ASP A 65 8.48 24.42 11.00
N GLN A 66 8.84 23.49 10.11
CA GLN A 66 9.09 23.80 8.70
C GLN A 66 7.79 23.83 7.91
N SER A 67 7.54 24.91 7.17
CA SER A 67 6.37 25.01 6.28
C SER A 67 6.31 23.84 5.30
N ASN A 68 5.16 23.20 5.17
CA ASN A 68 4.98 22.00 4.35
C ASN A 68 3.64 22.00 3.60
N ARG A 69 3.58 22.74 2.50
CA ARG A 69 2.38 22.86 1.65
C ARG A 69 1.82 21.52 1.18
N ALA A 70 2.70 20.53 0.95
CA ALA A 70 2.27 19.21 0.50
C ALA A 70 1.54 18.45 1.61
N TRP A 71 2.00 18.57 2.87
CA TRP A 71 1.28 18.05 4.02
C TRP A 71 -0.12 18.68 4.14
N ASP A 72 -0.22 20.00 4.03
CA ASP A 72 -1.48 20.73 4.17
C ASP A 72 -2.56 20.27 3.15
N LEU A 73 -2.14 19.75 2.00
CA LEU A 73 -3.04 19.18 0.98
C LEU A 73 -3.38 17.70 1.22
N ILE A 74 -2.48 16.94 1.86
CA ILE A 74 -2.62 15.50 2.09
C ILE A 74 -3.42 15.23 3.36
N GLU A 75 -3.15 15.96 4.45
CA GLU A 75 -3.78 15.75 5.76
C GLU A 75 -5.32 15.70 5.69
N PRO A 76 -6.02 16.60 4.96
CA PRO A 76 -7.48 16.57 4.92
C PRO A 76 -8.06 15.32 4.24
N ARG A 77 -7.26 14.63 3.41
CA ARG A 77 -7.63 13.41 2.67
C ARG A 77 -7.41 12.14 3.50
N MET A 78 -6.71 12.23 4.63
CA MET A 78 -6.42 11.06 5.45
C MET A 78 -7.68 10.54 6.15
N PRO A 79 -7.79 9.21 6.37
CA PRO A 79 -8.83 8.64 7.21
C PRO A 79 -8.85 9.27 8.60
N LYS A 80 -10.04 9.61 9.09
CA LYS A 80 -10.27 10.25 10.38
C LYS A 80 -11.10 9.37 11.29
N SER A 81 -10.94 9.56 12.58
CA SER A 81 -11.87 9.03 13.59
C SER A 81 -13.26 9.67 13.43
N PRO A 82 -14.30 9.11 14.07
CA PRO A 82 -15.62 9.76 14.12
C PRO A 82 -15.60 11.18 14.73
N ARG A 83 -14.55 11.51 15.50
CA ARG A 83 -14.33 12.84 16.10
C ARG A 83 -13.44 13.75 15.24
N GLY A 84 -12.99 13.28 14.07
CA GLY A 84 -12.15 14.05 13.14
C GLY A 84 -10.64 13.91 13.32
N ASP A 85 -10.17 13.08 14.26
CA ASP A 85 -8.74 12.91 14.52
C ASP A 85 -8.06 11.98 13.50
N ILE A 86 -6.92 12.40 12.96
CA ILE A 86 -6.09 11.62 12.06
C ILE A 86 -5.19 10.62 12.80
N ARG A 87 -4.79 10.95 14.04
CA ARG A 87 -3.82 10.15 14.80
C ARG A 87 -4.46 8.83 15.23
N GLY A 88 -3.75 7.73 15.01
CA GLY A 88 -4.27 6.39 15.28
C GLY A 88 -5.21 5.84 14.20
N TYR A 89 -5.58 6.65 13.19
CA TYR A 89 -6.42 6.26 12.07
C TYR A 89 -5.64 6.37 10.76
N GLY A 90 -5.67 7.54 10.12
CA GLY A 90 -4.95 7.83 8.89
C GLY A 90 -3.45 8.07 9.08
N LEU A 91 -3.02 8.43 10.28
CA LEU A 91 -1.61 8.61 10.64
C LEU A 91 -1.27 7.83 11.92
N LYS A 92 -0.39 6.83 11.81
CA LYS A 92 0.10 6.04 12.93
C LYS A 92 1.62 6.19 13.03
N VAL A 93 2.09 6.66 14.17
CA VAL A 93 3.51 6.85 14.47
C VAL A 93 3.88 5.88 15.59
N TYR A 94 4.93 5.10 15.39
CA TYR A 94 5.44 4.11 16.35
C TYR A 94 6.85 4.54 16.81
N PRO A 95 7.28 4.13 18.03
CA PRO A 95 8.66 4.33 18.50
C PRO A 95 9.70 3.62 17.62
#